data_AF-A0A8J8Q084-F1
#
_entry.id   AF-A0A8J8Q084-F1
#
_cell.length_a   1.000
_cell.length_b   1.000
_cell.length_c   1.000
_cell.angle_alpha   90.00
_cell.angle_beta   90.00
_cell.angle_gamma   90.00
#
_symmetry.space_group_name_H-M   'P 1'
#
loop_
_entity.id
_entity.type
_entity.pdbx_description
1 polymer ?
#
loop_
_entity_poly.entity_id
_entity_poly.type
_entity_poly.pdbx_seq_one_letter_code
_entity_poly.pdbx_strand_id
1 'polypeptide(L)'
;MVSTRSVSALVGLAAGLVVSVAAWVYLETLLLFVFLPFVPFLFLGRGGSARPEPERRHCQRCGFETATPEYEYCPRDGSRLRQGASDRSGGT
;
A
#
# COMPACT_ATOMS: atom_id res chain seq x y z
N MET A 1 59.68 20.01 -8.61
CA MET A 1 58.71 21.10 -8.38
C MET A 1 57.28 20.53 -8.44
N VAL A 2 56.84 19.84 -7.41
CA VAL A 2 55.47 19.30 -7.33
C VAL A 2 55.02 19.53 -5.91
N SER A 3 54.42 20.68 -5.58
CA SER A 3 54.01 20.86 -4.17
C SER A 3 52.87 21.82 -3.87
N THR A 4 52.23 22.46 -4.85
CA THR A 4 51.11 23.36 -4.56
C THR A 4 50.00 23.32 -5.60
N ARG A 5 50.35 23.19 -6.88
CA ARG A 5 49.36 23.07 -7.97
C ARG A 5 48.62 21.73 -8.01
N SER A 6 49.26 20.65 -7.54
CA SER A 6 48.65 19.32 -7.47
C SER A 6 47.70 19.18 -6.28
N VAL A 7 47.91 19.96 -5.21
CA VAL A 7 47.07 19.92 -4.01
C VAL A 7 45.68 20.48 -4.31
N SER A 8 45.59 21.63 -4.97
CA SER A 8 44.31 22.21 -5.36
C SER A 8 43.54 21.32 -6.36
N ALA A 9 44.26 20.65 -7.27
CA ALA A 9 43.66 19.68 -8.19
C ALA A 9 43.07 18.46 -7.45
N LEU A 10 43.81 17.92 -6.47
CA LEU A 10 43.33 16.82 -5.62
C LEU A 10 42.14 17.23 -4.76
N VAL A 11 42.15 18.44 -4.19
CA VAL A 11 41.03 18.96 -3.40
C VAL A 11 39.79 19.13 -4.26
N GLY A 12 39.93 19.71 -5.46
CA GLY A 12 38.81 19.84 -6.40
C GLY A 12 38.25 18.49 -6.82
N LEU A 13 39.13 17.51 -7.09
CA LEU A 13 38.72 16.15 -7.45
C LEU A 13 38.02 15.44 -6.30
N ALA A 14 38.55 15.52 -5.07
CA ALA A 14 37.93 14.95 -3.89
C ALA A 14 36.58 15.61 -3.59
N ALA A 15 36.49 16.94 -3.68
CA ALA A 15 35.23 17.66 -3.50
C ALA A 15 34.19 17.28 -4.56
N GLY A 16 34.59 17.19 -5.83
CA GLY A 16 33.71 16.74 -6.91
C GLY A 16 33.22 15.31 -6.71
N LEU A 17 34.09 14.43 -6.23
CA LEU A 17 33.75 13.04 -5.92
C LEU A 17 32.76 12.96 -4.75
N VAL A 18 32.97 13.74 -3.69
CA VAL A 18 32.03 13.85 -2.55
C VAL A 18 30.67 14.37 -3.02
N VAL A 19 30.63 15.43 -3.83
CA VAL A 19 29.38 15.98 -4.37
C VAL A 19 28.67 14.96 -5.26
N SER A 20 29.41 14.23 -6.10
CA SER A 20 28.84 13.19 -6.96
C SER A 20 28.23 12.05 -6.15
N VAL A 21 28.92 11.56 -5.12
CA VAL A 21 28.41 10.52 -4.21
C VAL A 21 27.20 11.03 -3.43
N ALA A 22 27.26 12.26 -2.90
CA ALA A 22 26.14 12.87 -2.20
C ALA A 22 24.92 13.00 -3.12
N ALA A 23 25.09 13.51 -4.34
CA ALA A 23 24.02 13.61 -5.31
C ALA A 23 23.41 12.25 -5.64
N TRP A 24 24.23 11.20 -5.78
CA TRP A 24 23.74 9.84 -6.00
C TRP A 24 22.88 9.33 -4.83
N VAL A 25 23.37 9.45 -3.58
CA VAL A 25 22.62 9.02 -2.39
C VAL A 25 21.33 9.82 -2.17
N TYR A 26 21.39 11.15 -2.34
CA TYR A 26 20.21 12.00 -2.18
C TYR A 26 19.18 11.75 -3.28
N LEU A 27 19.62 11.57 -4.52
CA LEU A 27 18.72 11.28 -5.63
C LEU A 27 18.06 9.91 -5.46
N GLU A 28 18.81 8.88 -5.07
CA GLU A 28 18.24 7.57 -4.72
C GLU A 28 17.25 7.66 -3.55
N THR A 29 17.58 8.39 -2.48
CA THR A 29 16.69 8.55 -1.32
C THR A 29 15.42 9.34 -1.68
N LEU A 30 15.56 10.42 -2.47
CA LEU A 30 14.42 11.20 -2.97
C LEU A 30 13.56 10.37 -3.91
N LEU A 31 14.17 9.61 -4.82
CA LEU A 31 13.47 8.70 -5.71
C LEU A 31 12.73 7.65 -4.90
N LEU A 32 13.34 7.04 -3.89
CA LEU A 32 12.65 6.11 -2.99
C LEU A 32 11.46 6.78 -2.31
N PHE A 33 11.63 7.97 -1.71
CA PHE A 33 10.53 8.64 -1.01
C PHE A 33 9.39 9.05 -1.95
N VAL A 34 9.73 9.48 -3.17
CA VAL A 34 8.75 9.85 -4.20
C VAL A 34 8.06 8.60 -4.75
N PHE A 35 8.78 7.50 -5.02
CA PHE A 35 8.23 6.28 -5.64
C PHE A 35 7.57 5.32 -4.64
N LEU A 36 8.00 5.26 -3.38
CA LEU A 36 7.42 4.41 -2.33
C LEU A 36 5.88 4.52 -2.21
N PRO A 37 5.26 5.72 -2.22
CA PRO A 37 3.80 5.82 -2.23
C PRO A 37 3.15 5.30 -3.54
N PHE A 38 3.89 5.22 -4.63
CA PHE A 38 3.40 4.68 -5.91
C PHE A 38 3.60 3.17 -6.06
N VAL A 39 4.48 2.56 -5.27
CA VAL A 39 4.64 1.09 -5.19
C VAL A 39 3.29 0.36 -5.10
N PRO A 40 2.38 0.67 -4.15
CA PRO A 40 1.08 0.00 -4.11
C PRO A 40 0.32 0.12 -5.43
N PHE A 41 0.33 1.27 -6.10
CA PHE A 41 -0.36 1.46 -7.38
C PHE A 41 0.27 0.69 -8.53
N LEU A 42 1.61 0.58 -8.58
CA LEU A 42 2.33 -0.20 -9.60
C LEU A 42 2.11 -1.71 -9.45
N PHE A 43 1.92 -2.20 -8.22
CA PHE A 43 1.69 -3.62 -7.93
C PHE A 43 0.19 -4.01 -7.81
N LEU A 44 -0.72 -3.04 -7.62
CA LEU A 44 -2.17 -3.25 -7.55
C LEU A 44 -2.76 -3.85 -8.84
N GLY A 45 -2.09 -3.66 -9.98
CA GLY A 45 -2.50 -4.25 -11.26
C GLY A 45 -2.24 -5.76 -11.39
N ARG A 46 -1.43 -6.37 -10.50
CA ARG A 46 -1.06 -7.79 -10.60
C ARG A 46 -1.35 -8.62 -9.35
N GLY A 47 -1.46 -8.00 -8.19
CA GLY A 47 -1.94 -8.63 -6.96
C GLY A 47 -3.02 -7.75 -6.39
N GLY A 48 -4.28 -8.11 -6.65
CA GLY A 48 -5.44 -7.36 -6.21
C GLY A 48 -5.27 -6.93 -4.76
N SER A 49 -5.28 -5.62 -4.53
CA SER A 49 -5.76 -5.11 -3.26
C SER A 49 -7.07 -5.82 -2.99
N ALA A 50 -7.05 -6.78 -2.07
CA ALA A 50 -8.21 -7.29 -1.42
C ALA A 50 -8.81 -6.11 -0.65
N ARG A 51 -9.43 -5.18 -1.40
CA ARG A 51 -10.47 -4.34 -0.84
C ARG A 51 -11.40 -5.37 -0.22
N PRO A 52 -11.62 -5.36 1.12
CA PRO A 52 -12.57 -6.27 1.71
C PRO A 52 -13.85 -6.03 0.93
N GLU A 53 -14.27 -7.02 0.13
CA GLU A 53 -15.59 -6.94 -0.48
C GLU A 53 -16.54 -6.71 0.69
N PRO A 54 -17.38 -5.67 0.64
CA PRO A 54 -18.21 -5.33 1.78
C PRO A 54 -19.04 -6.57 2.11
N GLU A 55 -18.80 -7.15 3.28
CA GLU A 55 -19.34 -8.43 3.66
C GLU A 55 -20.86 -8.32 3.72
N ARG A 56 -21.54 -8.94 2.75
CA ARG A 56 -22.99 -8.90 2.65
C ARG A 56 -23.59 -9.71 3.78
N ARG A 57 -24.54 -9.12 4.49
CA ARG A 57 -25.29 -9.76 5.58
C ARG A 57 -26.73 -9.93 5.14
N HIS A 58 -27.33 -11.08 5.45
CA HIS A 58 -28.71 -11.40 5.09
C HIS A 58 -29.55 -11.87 6.28
N CYS A 59 -30.86 -11.63 6.17
CA CYS A 59 -31.87 -12.13 7.08
C CYS A 59 -32.42 -13.46 6.55
N GLN A 60 -32.30 -14.52 7.36
CA GLN A 60 -32.78 -15.87 7.03
C GLN A 60 -34.31 -16.01 7.05
N ARG A 61 -35.02 -15.01 7.59
CA ARG A 61 -36.48 -15.09 7.82
C ARG A 61 -37.29 -14.37 6.75
N CYS A 62 -36.86 -13.19 6.35
CA CYS A 62 -37.56 -12.36 5.36
C CYS A 62 -36.76 -12.12 4.07
N GLY A 63 -35.50 -12.58 4.00
CA GLY A 63 -34.65 -12.45 2.79
C GLY A 63 -34.02 -11.07 2.58
N PHE A 64 -34.09 -10.18 3.57
CA PHE A 64 -33.44 -8.86 3.49
C PHE A 64 -31.91 -8.99 3.45
N GLU A 65 -31.24 -8.31 2.52
CA GLU A 65 -29.79 -8.32 2.35
C GLU A 65 -29.23 -6.90 2.37
N THR A 66 -28.10 -6.70 3.05
CA THR A 66 -27.43 -5.41 3.13
C THR A 66 -25.92 -5.58 3.21
N ALA A 67 -25.20 -4.64 2.61
CA ALA A 67 -23.74 -4.52 2.72
C ALA A 67 -23.32 -3.47 3.76
N THR A 68 -24.30 -2.81 4.40
CA THR A 68 -24.07 -1.69 5.31
C THR A 68 -23.82 -2.22 6.72
N PRO A 69 -22.65 -1.96 7.33
CA PRO A 69 -22.25 -2.55 8.60
C PRO A 69 -23.08 -2.05 9.80
N GLU A 70 -23.75 -0.91 9.65
CA GLU A 70 -24.64 -0.27 10.64
C GLU A 70 -25.88 -1.11 10.94
N TYR A 71 -26.31 -1.94 9.98
CA TYR A 71 -27.43 -2.83 10.17
C TYR A 71 -26.92 -4.14 10.77
N GLU A 72 -27.07 -4.28 12.09
CA GLU A 72 -26.88 -5.55 12.79
C GLU A 72 -28.19 -6.36 12.88
N TYR A 73 -29.33 -5.66 12.89
CA TYR A 73 -30.67 -6.24 12.96
C TYR A 73 -31.48 -5.92 11.72
N CYS A 74 -32.40 -6.82 11.36
CA CYS A 74 -33.28 -6.63 10.23
C CYS A 74 -34.37 -5.60 10.57
N PRO A 75 -34.59 -4.58 9.72
CA PRO A 75 -35.61 -3.56 9.95
C PRO A 75 -37.06 -4.07 9.81
N ARG A 76 -37.27 -5.29 9.28
CA ARG A 76 -38.60 -5.86 9.08
C ARG A 76 -39.07 -6.73 10.24
N ASP A 77 -38.20 -7.61 10.74
CA ASP A 77 -38.55 -8.62 11.73
C ASP A 77 -37.69 -8.57 13.00
N GLY A 78 -36.71 -7.65 13.06
CA GLY A 78 -35.83 -7.49 14.22
C GLY A 78 -34.81 -8.62 14.42
N SER A 79 -34.73 -9.59 13.50
CA SER A 79 -33.78 -10.70 13.63
C SER A 79 -32.35 -10.24 13.31
N ARG A 80 -31.36 -10.90 13.94
CA ARG A 80 -29.95 -10.57 13.70
C ARG A 80 -29.54 -11.00 12.29
N LEU A 81 -28.93 -10.07 11.54
CA LEU A 81 -28.40 -10.37 10.22
C LEU A 81 -27.17 -11.27 10.34
N ARG A 82 -27.08 -12.30 9.50
CA ARG A 82 -25.92 -13.21 9.45
C ARG A 82 -25.06 -12.88 8.24
N GLN A 83 -23.76 -13.08 8.36
CA GLN A 83 -22.82 -12.91 7.26
C GLN A 83 -23.09 -13.97 6.17
N GLY A 84 -23.20 -13.52 4.92
CA GLY A 84 -23.48 -14.34 3.74
C GLY A 84 -22.36 -15.29 3.33
N ALA A 85 -21.26 -15.34 4.07
CA ALA A 85 -20.15 -16.27 3.82
C ALA A 85 -20.35 -17.68 4.44
N SER A 86 -21.52 -17.99 4.99
CA SER A 86 -21.69 -19.16 5.87
C SER A 86 -21.87 -20.55 5.22
N ASP A 87 -21.87 -20.73 3.89
CA ASP A 87 -22.43 -21.98 3.32
C ASP A 87 -21.65 -22.62 2.14
N ARG A 88 -20.33 -22.86 2.32
CA ARG A 88 -19.57 -23.77 1.42
C ARG A 88 -18.88 -24.94 2.11
N SER A 89 -19.22 -25.24 3.37
CA SER A 89 -18.60 -26.29 4.19
C SER A 89 -19.58 -27.34 4.74
N GLY A 90 -20.78 -27.45 4.16
CA GLY A 90 -21.75 -28.50 4.45
C GLY A 90 -21.96 -29.42 3.25
N GLY A 91 -21.01 -30.31 2.99
CA GLY A 91 -21.12 -31.33 1.95
C GLY A 91 -20.29 -32.54 2.35
N THR A 92 -20.98 -33.59 2.79
CA THR A 92 -20.50 -34.91 3.21
C THR A 92 -19.38 -35.51 2.39
#